data_AF-A0A2P6FJX2-F1
#
_entry.id   AF-A0A2P6FJX2-F1
#
_cell.length_a   1.000
_cell.length_b   1.000
_cell.length_c   1.000
_cell.angle_alpha   90.00
_cell.angle_beta   90.00
_cell.angle_gamma   90.00
#
_symmetry.space_group_name_H-M   'P 1'
#
loop_
_entity.id
_entity.type
_entity.pdbx_description
1 polymer ?
#
loop_
_entity_poly.entity_id
_entity_poly.type
_entity_poly.pdbx_seq_one_letter_code
_entity_poly.pdbx_strand_id
1 'polypeptide(L)'
;MAVNFDKLVSIILEPGKEHRSFTAIAGPPCSGKSTLSKNLCTKINSFEPNSTDVFQIDGFHNDDMVLEDLGLLNRKGSPYTFDIVGFTSTMKKLFENNENTIAVPIFDRQLEISRNSSKSQFGI
;
A
#
# COMPACT_ATOMS: atom_id res chain seq x y z
N MET A 1 4.53 -21.26 17.38
CA MET A 1 3.65 -21.85 16.33
C MET A 1 4.01 -21.19 15.01
N ALA A 2 4.44 -21.95 13.99
CA ALA A 2 4.77 -21.35 12.70
C ALA A 2 3.51 -20.80 12.03
N VAL A 3 3.58 -19.57 11.52
CA VAL A 3 2.50 -18.96 10.75
C VAL A 3 2.70 -19.39 9.29
N ASN A 4 1.73 -20.09 8.72
CA ASN A 4 1.71 -20.49 7.31
C ASN A 4 0.79 -19.56 6.50
N PHE A 5 0.78 -19.72 5.18
CA PHE A 5 0.03 -18.86 4.28
C PHE A 5 -1.48 -18.86 4.55
N ASP A 6 -2.09 -20.03 4.75
CA ASP A 6 -3.53 -20.12 5.03
C ASP A 6 -3.89 -19.45 6.37
N LYS A 7 -3.03 -19.58 7.38
CA LYS A 7 -3.21 -18.87 8.65
C LYS A 7 -3.12 -17.36 8.49
N LEU A 8 -2.24 -16.84 7.61
CA LEU A 8 -2.21 -15.40 7.30
C LEU A 8 -3.52 -14.94 6.66
N VAL A 9 -4.06 -15.71 5.71
CA VAL A 9 -5.34 -15.41 5.07
C VAL A 9 -6.46 -15.30 6.10
N SER A 10 -6.57 -16.26 7.02
CA SER A 10 -7.58 -16.20 8.09
C SER A 10 -7.39 -14.98 9.01
N ILE A 11 -6.16 -14.69 9.42
CA ILE A 11 -5.86 -13.53 10.30
C ILE A 11 -6.28 -12.21 9.65
N ILE A 12 -6.12 -12.08 8.33
CA ILE A 12 -6.48 -10.86 7.58
C ILE A 12 -8.00 -10.78 7.36
N LEU A 13 -8.64 -11.92 7.07
CA LEU A 13 -10.07 -11.98 6.80
C LEU A 13 -10.93 -11.68 8.03
N GLU A 14 -10.57 -12.20 9.21
CA GLU A 14 -11.39 -12.03 10.42
C GLU A 14 -11.78 -10.57 10.72
N PRO A 15 -10.86 -9.59 10.80
CA PRO A 15 -11.24 -8.20 11.04
C PRO A 15 -11.99 -7.58 9.85
N GLY A 16 -11.79 -8.09 8.63
CA GLY A 16 -12.45 -7.60 7.41
C GLY A 16 -13.93 -7.96 7.28
N LYS A 17 -14.46 -8.87 8.12
CA LYS A 17 -15.86 -9.33 8.04
C LYS A 17 -16.87 -8.32 8.52
N GLU A 18 -16.51 -7.49 9.50
CA GLU A 18 -17.44 -6.52 10.12
C GLU A 18 -17.20 -5.09 9.64
N HIS A 19 -15.96 -4.76 9.28
CA HIS A 19 -15.55 -3.44 8.85
C HIS A 19 -14.30 -3.53 7.97
N ARG A 20 -14.06 -2.50 7.17
CA ARG A 20 -12.83 -2.41 6.38
C ARG A 20 -11.61 -2.51 7.31
N SER A 21 -10.68 -3.40 6.96
CA SER A 21 -9.44 -3.60 7.70
C SER A 21 -8.22 -3.28 6.83
N PHE A 22 -7.16 -2.81 7.49
CA PHE A 22 -5.87 -2.55 6.86
C PHE A 22 -4.82 -3.49 7.45
N THR A 23 -4.14 -4.25 6.60
CA THR A 23 -3.03 -5.10 7.00
C THR A 23 -1.73 -4.58 6.39
N ALA A 24 -0.82 -4.13 7.24
CA ALA A 24 0.52 -3.73 6.82
C ALA A 24 1.45 -4.94 6.70
N ILE A 25 2.17 -5.05 5.57
CA ILE A 25 3.21 -6.05 5.35
C ILE A 25 4.56 -5.34 5.31
N ALA A 26 5.31 -5.43 6.41
CA ALA A 26 6.62 -4.83 6.56
C ALA A 26 7.75 -5.86 6.50
N GLY A 27 8.97 -5.41 6.22
CA GLY A 27 10.15 -6.27 6.09
C GLY A 27 11.23 -5.67 5.19
N PRO A 28 12.44 -6.23 5.20
CA PRO A 28 13.59 -5.67 4.50
C PRO A 28 13.42 -5.67 2.97
N PRO A 29 14.17 -4.86 2.22
CA PRO A 29 14.21 -4.94 0.75
C PRO A 29 14.45 -6.37 0.27
N CYS A 30 13.87 -6.73 -0.88
CA CYS A 30 13.96 -8.07 -1.48
C CYS A 30 13.43 -9.26 -0.65
N SER A 31 12.76 -9.02 0.50
CA SER A 31 12.18 -10.10 1.33
C SER A 31 10.90 -10.75 0.77
N GLY A 32 10.49 -10.40 -0.45
CA GLY A 32 9.30 -10.97 -1.09
C GLY A 32 7.95 -10.36 -0.68
N LYS A 33 7.91 -9.23 0.03
CA LYS A 33 6.66 -8.58 0.49
C LYS A 33 5.64 -8.36 -0.62
N SER A 34 6.08 -7.82 -1.77
CA SER A 34 5.21 -7.54 -2.91
C SER A 34 4.66 -8.82 -3.54
N THR A 35 5.40 -9.93 -3.47
CA THR A 35 4.93 -11.24 -3.91
C THR A 35 3.90 -11.78 -2.93
N LEU A 36 4.19 -11.73 -1.63
CA LEU A 36 3.27 -12.17 -0.57
C LEU A 36 1.95 -11.38 -0.61
N SER A 37 2.00 -10.05 -0.69
CA SER A 37 0.81 -9.19 -0.70
C SER A 37 -0.08 -9.44 -1.92
N LYS A 38 0.52 -9.64 -3.11
CA LYS A 38 -0.22 -10.00 -4.32
C LYS A 38 -0.89 -11.37 -4.16
N ASN A 39 -0.18 -12.37 -3.66
CA ASN A 39 -0.72 -13.71 -3.46
C ASN A 39 -1.85 -13.73 -2.43
N LEU A 40 -1.71 -13.00 -1.32
CA LEU A 40 -2.76 -12.84 -0.31
C LEU A 40 -3.99 -12.16 -0.91
N CYS A 41 -3.82 -11.06 -1.65
CA CYS A 41 -4.91 -10.36 -2.33
C CYS A 41 -5.65 -11.28 -3.31
N THR A 42 -4.93 -12.01 -4.18
CA THR A 42 -5.52 -13.00 -5.08
C THR A 42 -6.29 -14.09 -4.34
N LYS A 43 -5.73 -14.62 -3.24
CA LYS A 43 -6.38 -15.67 -2.47
C LYS A 43 -7.64 -15.16 -1.77
N ILE A 44 -7.59 -13.97 -1.17
CA ILE A 44 -8.75 -13.37 -0.49
C ILE A 44 -9.87 -13.07 -1.50
N ASN A 45 -9.52 -12.46 -2.63
CA ASN A 45 -10.48 -12.18 -3.71
C ASN A 45 -11.08 -13.44 -4.35
N SER A 46 -10.52 -14.63 -4.10
CA SER A 46 -11.12 -15.90 -4.54
C SER A 46 -12.33 -16.32 -3.69
N PHE A 47 -12.45 -15.80 -2.46
CA PHE A 47 -13.62 -16.01 -1.61
C PHE A 47 -14.72 -14.98 -1.90
N GLU A 48 -14.33 -13.72 -2.07
CA GLU A 48 -15.23 -12.63 -2.42
C GLU A 48 -14.55 -11.69 -3.43
N PRO A 49 -15.00 -11.64 -4.69
CA PRO A 49 -14.38 -10.83 -5.72
C PRO A 49 -14.33 -9.34 -5.36
N ASN A 50 -13.17 -8.72 -5.60
CA ASN A 50 -12.91 -7.30 -5.35
C ASN A 50 -13.02 -6.87 -3.87
N SER A 51 -12.97 -7.80 -2.90
CA SER A 51 -13.00 -7.50 -1.46
C SER A 51 -11.66 -7.02 -0.89
N THR A 52 -10.56 -7.10 -1.64
CA THR A 52 -9.22 -6.72 -1.18
C THR A 52 -8.39 -6.14 -2.31
N ASP A 53 -7.59 -5.12 -2.00
CA ASP A 53 -6.60 -4.55 -2.91
C ASP A 53 -5.26 -4.30 -2.19
N VAL A 54 -4.18 -4.16 -2.98
CA VAL A 54 -2.83 -3.84 -2.51
C VAL A 54 -2.56 -2.36 -2.74
N PHE A 55 -2.27 -1.68 -1.63
CA PHE A 55 -1.79 -0.31 -1.57
C PHE A 55 -0.29 -0.30 -1.25
N GLN A 56 0.51 0.47 -1.98
CA GLN A 56 1.96 0.54 -1.79
C GLN A 56 2.37 1.94 -1.32
N ILE A 57 3.08 2.00 -0.19
CA ILE A 57 3.63 3.27 0.33
C ILE A 57 4.70 3.87 -0.60
N ASP A 58 5.31 3.05 -1.46
CA ASP A 58 6.30 3.52 -2.44
C ASP A 58 5.74 4.67 -3.29
N GLY A 59 4.43 4.70 -3.56
CA GLY A 59 3.78 5.78 -4.31
C GLY A 59 3.82 7.15 -3.63
N PHE A 60 4.22 7.21 -2.35
CA PHE A 60 4.36 8.45 -1.60
C PHE A 60 5.82 8.86 -1.42
N HIS A 61 6.77 8.29 -2.16
CA HIS A 61 8.11 8.86 -2.22
C HIS A 61 8.05 10.27 -2.79
N ASN A 62 8.82 11.18 -2.18
CA ASN A 62 9.12 12.45 -2.82
C ASN A 62 9.99 12.19 -4.05
N ASP A 63 9.79 12.99 -5.09
CA ASP A 63 10.57 12.88 -6.32
C ASP A 63 12.06 13.17 -6.08
N ASP A 64 12.93 12.58 -6.90
CA ASP A 64 14.38 12.71 -6.74
C ASP A 64 14.84 14.17 -6.77
N MET A 65 14.23 15.04 -7.59
CA MET A 65 14.53 16.48 -7.60
C MET A 65 14.23 17.15 -6.24
N VAL A 66 13.12 16.78 -5.59
CA VAL A 66 12.78 17.32 -4.26
C VAL A 66 13.76 16.80 -3.22
N LEU A 67 14.18 15.53 -3.32
CA LEU A 67 15.16 14.96 -2.41
C LEU A 67 16.57 15.54 -2.60
N GLU A 68 16.95 15.90 -3.82
CA GLU A 68 18.20 16.61 -4.14
C GLU A 68 18.21 17.99 -3.48
N ASP A 69 17.15 18.78 -3.67
CA ASP A 69 17.01 20.11 -3.07
C ASP A 69 17.05 20.07 -1.54
N LEU A 70 16.52 19.00 -0.93
CA LEU A 70 16.54 18.77 0.52
C LEU A 70 17.85 18.12 1.02
N GLY A 71 18.76 17.72 0.14
CA GLY A 71 19.98 16.99 0.50
C GLY A 71 19.73 15.60 1.10
N LEU A 72 18.59 14.98 0.77
CA LEU A 72 18.11 13.71 1.32
C LEU A 72 18.19 12.54 0.33
N LEU A 73 18.66 12.77 -0.91
CA LEU A 73 18.72 11.72 -1.94
C LEU A 73 19.52 10.49 -1.48
N ASN A 74 20.63 10.69 -0.77
CA ASN A 74 21.45 9.62 -0.19
C ASN A 74 20.75 8.82 0.94
N ARG A 75 19.60 9.30 1.42
CA ARG A 75 18.77 8.67 2.45
C ARG A 75 17.40 8.24 1.89
N LYS A 76 17.26 8.10 0.56
CA LYS A 76 16.06 7.61 -0.09
C LYS A 76 15.60 6.29 0.53
N GLY A 77 14.30 6.23 0.85
CA GLY A 77 13.69 5.13 1.61
C GLY A 77 13.67 5.33 3.13
N SER A 78 14.28 6.40 3.66
CA SER A 78 14.10 6.79 5.06
C SER A 78 12.77 7.52 5.26
N PRO A 79 12.20 7.58 6.49
CA PRO A 79 10.89 8.20 6.73
C PRO A 79 10.75 9.65 6.21
N TYR A 80 11.86 10.40 6.16
CA TYR A 80 11.88 11.79 5.69
C TYR A 80 11.79 11.93 4.17
N THR A 81 11.88 10.84 3.40
CA THR A 81 11.82 10.87 1.93
C THR A 81 10.43 10.55 1.38
N PHE A 82 9.42 10.56 2.24
CA PHE A 82 8.03 10.29 1.87
C PHE A 82 7.13 11.49 2.19
N ASP A 83 6.09 11.68 1.37
CA ASP A 83 4.95 12.53 1.69
C ASP A 83 4.02 11.81 2.69
N ILE A 84 4.37 11.92 3.97
CA ILE A 84 3.58 11.34 5.07
C ILE A 84 2.20 12.02 5.19
N VAL A 85 2.10 13.30 4.82
CA VAL A 85 0.84 14.05 4.90
C VAL A 85 -0.13 13.54 3.84
N GLY A 86 0.31 13.39 2.59
CA GLY A 86 -0.46 12.78 1.52
C GLY A 86 -0.84 11.33 1.80
N PHE A 87 0.09 10.54 2.35
CA PHE A 87 -0.19 9.16 2.78
C PHE A 87 -1.30 9.11 3.82
N THR A 88 -1.19 9.91 4.89
CA THR A 88 -2.17 9.93 5.98
C THR A 88 -3.54 10.42 5.50
N SER A 89 -3.57 11.44 4.62
CA SER A 89 -4.79 11.93 3.99
C SER A 89 -5.48 10.84 3.16
N THR A 90 -4.70 10.09 2.36
CA THR A 90 -5.21 8.99 1.54
C THR A 90 -5.74 7.84 2.39
N MET A 91 -5.00 7.45 3.43
CA MET A 91 -5.42 6.41 4.38
C MET A 91 -6.71 6.80 5.10
N LYS A 92 -6.86 8.07 5.48
CA LYS A 92 -8.09 8.57 6.11
C LYS A 92 -9.30 8.41 5.17
N LYS A 93 -9.17 8.79 3.90
CA LYS A 93 -10.23 8.59 2.90
C LYS A 93 -10.58 7.12 2.71
N LEU A 94 -9.56 6.26 2.60
CA LEU A 94 -9.74 4.81 2.46
C LEU A 94 -10.46 4.22 3.68
N PHE A 95 -10.16 4.72 4.88
CA PHE A 95 -10.80 4.28 6.11
C PHE A 95 -12.26 4.76 6.22
N GLU A 96 -12.51 6.03 5.90
CA GLU A 96 -13.85 6.62 5.95
C GLU A 96 -14.79 6.04 4.89
N ASN A 97 -14.25 5.61 3.75
CA ASN A 97 -14.97 4.91 2.68
C ASN A 97 -16.24 5.63 2.16
N ASN A 98 -16.24 6.98 2.21
CA ASN A 98 -17.37 7.80 1.79
C ASN A 98 -17.42 8.06 0.27
N GLU A 99 -16.36 7.67 -0.46
CA GLU A 99 -16.22 7.88 -1.91
C GLU A 99 -16.24 6.52 -2.64
N ASN A 100 -16.97 6.41 -3.75
CA ASN A 100 -17.02 5.17 -4.55
C ASN A 100 -15.65 4.76 -5.10
N THR A 101 -14.79 5.74 -5.37
CA THR A 101 -13.46 5.54 -5.95
C THR A 101 -12.48 6.53 -5.34
N ILE A 102 -11.40 6.03 -4.78
CA ILE A 102 -10.32 6.83 -4.19
C ILE A 102 -9.09 6.66 -5.06
N ALA A 103 -8.63 7.75 -5.68
CA ALA A 103 -7.39 7.74 -6.43
C ALA A 103 -6.20 7.64 -5.47
N VAL A 104 -5.27 6.72 -5.76
CA VAL A 104 -4.04 6.54 -4.99
C VAL A 104 -2.81 6.73 -5.88
N PRO A 105 -1.71 7.28 -5.35
CA PRO A 105 -0.45 7.36 -6.08
C PRO A 105 0.12 5.95 -6.34
N ILE A 106 0.82 5.79 -7.47
CA ILE A 106 1.67 4.63 -7.72
C ILE A 106 3.10 5.11 -7.97
N PHE A 107 4.06 4.30 -7.54
CA PHE A 107 5.46 4.53 -7.86
C PHE A 107 5.81 3.83 -9.17
N ASP A 108 6.30 4.58 -10.14
CA ASP A 108 6.87 4.00 -11.35
C ASP A 108 8.37 3.79 -11.14
N ARG A 109 8.76 2.53 -10.93
CA ARG A 109 10.17 2.16 -10.72
C ARG A 109 11.06 2.31 -11.96
N GLN A 110 10.50 2.42 -13.16
CA GLN A 110 11.32 2.67 -14.35
C GLN A 110 11.72 4.13 -14.46
N LEU A 111 10.86 5.01 -13.96
CA LEU A 111 11.09 6.46 -14.00
C LEU A 111 11.55 7.03 -12.65
N GLU A 112 11.52 6.23 -11.58
CA GLU A 112 11.82 6.65 -10.21
C GLU A 112 10.97 7.86 -9.74
N ILE A 113 9.74 7.97 -10.27
CA ILE A 113 8.80 9.06 -9.93
C ILE A 113 7.53 8.52 -9.28
N SER A 114 6.94 9.32 -8.40
CA SER A 114 5.54 9.12 -8.01
C SER A 114 4.62 9.67 -9.09
N ARG A 115 3.68 8.84 -9.56
CA ARG A 115 2.59 9.29 -10.45
C ARG A 115 1.34 9.50 -9.62
N ASN A 116 1.08 10.73 -9.23
CA ASN A 116 -0.14 11.09 -8.51
C ASN A 116 -1.37 10.80 -9.41
N SER A 117 -2.38 10.06 -8.90
CA SER A 117 -3.63 9.68 -9.60
C SER A 117 -3.54 8.58 -10.67
N SER A 118 -2.78 7.52 -10.43
CA SER A 118 -2.47 6.51 -11.45
C SER A 118 -3.09 5.13 -11.20
N LYS A 119 -3.65 4.89 -10.01
CA LYS A 119 -4.52 3.74 -9.73
C LYS A 119 -5.77 4.21 -8.97
N SER A 120 -6.93 3.71 -9.40
CA SER A 120 -8.18 3.83 -8.65
C SER A 120 -8.28 2.67 -7.67
N GLN A 121 -8.48 2.95 -6.38
CA GLN A 121 -8.97 1.96 -5.42
C GLN A 121 -10.47 2.14 -5.24
N PHE A 122 -11.21 1.03 -5.29
CA PHE A 122 -12.63 1.05 -5.01
C PHE A 122 -12.87 1.27 -3.52
N GLY A 123 -13.95 1.99 -3.23
CA GLY A 123 -14.52 2.06 -1.90
C GLY A 123 -15.19 0.74 -1.51
N ILE A 124 -14.40 -0.32 -1.27
CA ILE A 124 -14.80 -1.63 -0.72
C ILE A 124 -15.28 -1.56 0.73
#